data_AF-A0A6J0BDU2-F1
#
_entry.id   AF-A0A6J0BDU2-F1
#
_cell.length_a   1.000
_cell.length_b   1.000
_cell.length_c   1.000
_cell.angle_alpha   90.00
_cell.angle_beta   90.00
_cell.angle_gamma   90.00
#
_symmetry.space_group_name_H-M   'P 1'
#
loop_
_entity.id
_entity.type
_entity.pdbx_description
1 polymer ?
#
loop_
_entity_poly.entity_id
_entity_poly.type
_entity_poly.pdbx_seq_one_letter_code
_entity_poly.pdbx_strand_id
1 'polypeptide(L)'
;MTRYSADVICKKYELSNRTLRKWKSEKEKIIQEAKKTNCKKLKKKSNVTEMDDAMFQWLVEVQNKGIPISGPTIRRQALIAKAHHPKNDQFRASEGWLSRFKKRKNIRCLKITGEKLSTDEVAAKLYEEEFKKMSYFGSKLC
;
A
#
# COMPACT_ATOMS: atom_id res chain seq x y z
N MET A 1 -1.34 -7.67 42.34
CA MET A 1 -2.07 -7.20 41.14
C MET A 1 -3.56 -7.41 41.37
N THR A 2 -4.32 -6.33 41.52
CA THR A 2 -5.78 -6.41 41.75
C THR A 2 -6.48 -7.05 40.55
N ARG A 3 -7.15 -8.18 40.78
CA ARG A 3 -7.86 -8.93 39.74
C ARG A 3 -9.26 -8.32 39.60
N TYR A 4 -9.39 -7.31 38.73
CA TYR A 4 -10.70 -6.73 38.44
C TYR A 4 -11.61 -7.77 37.78
N SER A 5 -12.84 -7.90 38.29
CA SER A 5 -13.87 -8.75 37.68
C SER A 5 -14.27 -8.23 36.31
N ALA A 6 -14.55 -9.15 35.37
CA ALA A 6 -14.97 -8.82 34.00
C ALA A 6 -16.23 -7.94 33.98
N ASP A 7 -17.15 -8.14 34.92
CA ASP A 7 -18.40 -7.37 35.00
C ASP A 7 -18.18 -5.94 35.47
N VAL A 8 -17.21 -5.71 36.37
CA VAL A 8 -16.83 -4.35 36.81
C VAL A 8 -16.26 -3.56 35.64
N ILE A 9 -15.42 -4.22 34.82
CA ILE A 9 -14.83 -3.60 33.62
C ILE A 9 -15.94 -3.34 32.58
N CYS A 10 -16.83 -4.30 32.34
CA CYS A 10 -17.92 -4.14 31.38
C CYS A 10 -18.84 -2.98 31.77
N LYS A 11 -19.25 -2.87 33.04
CA LYS A 11 -20.09 -1.77 33.52
C LYS A 11 -19.39 -0.42 33.40
N LYS A 12 -18.12 -0.33 33.82
CA LYS A 12 -17.35 0.93 33.80
C LYS A 12 -17.20 1.54 32.40
N TYR A 13 -17.04 0.69 31.39
CA TYR A 13 -16.79 1.13 30.01
C TYR A 13 -17.99 0.91 29.09
N GLU A 14 -19.17 0.58 29.65
CA GLU A 14 -20.40 0.28 28.90
C GLU A 14 -20.19 -0.75 27.78
N LEU A 15 -19.39 -1.78 28.07
CA LEU A 15 -19.05 -2.82 27.11
C LEU A 15 -19.92 -4.06 27.31
N SER A 16 -20.25 -4.72 26.20
CA SER A 16 -20.78 -6.08 26.26
C SER A 16 -19.68 -7.05 26.69
N ASN A 17 -20.05 -8.08 27.46
CA ASN A 17 -19.14 -9.17 27.85
C ASN A 17 -18.49 -9.86 26.63
N ARG A 18 -19.22 -9.93 25.50
CA ARG A 18 -18.72 -10.44 24.21
C ARG A 18 -17.56 -9.58 23.68
N THR A 19 -17.70 -8.26 23.72
CA THR A 19 -16.65 -7.32 23.29
C THR A 19 -15.41 -7.47 24.16
N LEU A 20 -15.58 -7.51 25.49
CA LEU A 20 -14.46 -7.66 26.43
C LEU A 20 -13.70 -8.98 26.21
N ARG A 21 -14.42 -10.10 26.04
CA ARG A 21 -13.81 -11.40 25.76
C ARG A 21 -13.01 -11.38 24.46
N LYS A 22 -13.59 -10.81 23.39
CA LYS A 22 -12.92 -10.68 22.10
C LYS A 22 -11.63 -9.84 22.20
N TRP A 23 -11.68 -8.70 22.87
CA TRP A 23 -10.50 -7.86 23.06
C TRP A 23 -9.43 -8.56 23.91
N LYS A 24 -9.84 -9.32 24.91
CA LYS A 24 -8.93 -10.12 25.73
C LYS A 24 -8.24 -11.22 24.91
N SER A 25 -8.96 -11.90 24.01
CA SER A 25 -8.38 -12.91 23.12
C SER A 25 -7.51 -12.32 22.00
N GLU A 26 -7.82 -11.11 21.53
CA GLU A 26 -7.10 -10.45 20.43
C GLU A 26 -6.10 -9.38 20.92
N LYS A 27 -5.78 -9.35 22.22
CA LYS A 27 -5.02 -8.25 22.87
C LYS A 27 -3.72 -7.89 22.14
N GLU A 28 -2.95 -8.90 21.74
CA GLU A 28 -1.63 -8.71 21.11
C GLU A 28 -1.76 -8.10 19.72
N LYS A 29 -2.74 -8.57 18.94
CA LYS A 29 -3.04 -8.02 17.60
C LYS A 29 -3.44 -6.55 17.69
N ILE A 30 -4.28 -6.21 18.67
CA ILE A 30 -4.72 -4.82 18.92
C ILE A 30 -3.51 -3.94 19.28
N ILE A 31 -2.64 -4.39 20.19
CA ILE A 31 -1.45 -3.65 20.61
C ILE A 31 -0.46 -3.45 19.44
N GLN A 32 -0.20 -4.50 18.66
CA GLN A 32 0.72 -4.42 17.52
C GLN A 32 0.23 -3.45 16.45
N GLU A 33 -1.04 -3.49 16.10
CA GLU A 33 -1.61 -2.57 15.10
C GLU A 33 -1.70 -1.12 15.61
N ALA A 34 -1.95 -0.93 16.91
CA ALA A 34 -1.89 0.40 17.54
C ALA A 34 -0.47 0.99 17.53
N LYS A 35 0.59 0.17 17.57
CA LYS A 35 1.98 0.64 17.42
C LYS A 35 2.32 1.02 15.98
N LYS A 36 1.80 0.27 14.99
CA LYS A 36 2.05 0.52 13.56
C LYS A 36 1.36 1.78 13.04
N THR A 37 0.22 2.12 13.62
CA THR A 37 -0.62 3.21 13.13
C THR A 37 -0.92 4.19 14.25
N ASN A 38 -0.66 5.49 14.05
CA ASN A 38 -1.07 6.53 14.99
C ASN A 38 -2.59 6.83 14.87
N CYS A 39 -3.40 5.79 14.64
CA CYS A 39 -4.82 5.88 14.33
C CYS A 39 -5.66 5.53 15.57
N LYS A 40 -6.60 6.41 15.93
CA LYS A 40 -7.56 6.19 17.03
C LYS A 40 -8.55 5.02 16.79
N LYS A 41 -8.56 4.42 15.59
CA LYS A 41 -9.46 3.32 15.20
C LYS A 41 -8.72 2.33 14.29
N LEU A 42 -8.96 1.03 14.51
CA LEU A 42 -8.45 -0.04 13.67
C LEU A 42 -9.13 0.04 12.29
N LYS A 43 -8.36 0.30 11.23
CA LYS A 43 -8.91 0.32 9.86
C LYS A 43 -9.05 -1.12 9.38
N LYS A 44 -10.20 -1.45 8.79
CA LYS A 44 -10.40 -2.75 8.11
C LYS A 44 -9.32 -2.88 7.02
N LYS A 45 -8.53 -3.96 7.04
CA LYS A 45 -7.62 -4.29 5.93
C LYS A 45 -8.49 -4.44 4.67
N SER A 46 -8.34 -3.53 3.72
CA SER A 46 -9.05 -3.66 2.43
C SER A 46 -8.23 -4.55 1.49
N ASN A 47 -8.85 -5.25 0.54
CA ASN A 47 -8.10 -6.06 -0.45
C ASN A 47 -7.10 -5.21 -1.28
N VAL A 48 -7.32 -3.90 -1.35
CA VAL A 48 -6.38 -2.92 -1.94
C VAL A 48 -5.00 -2.92 -1.28
N THR A 49 -4.85 -3.53 -0.08
CA THR A 49 -3.57 -3.56 0.63
C THR A 49 -2.52 -4.44 -0.06
N GLU A 50 -2.92 -5.57 -0.67
CA GLU A 50 -1.96 -6.46 -1.35
C GLU A 50 -1.36 -5.80 -2.60
N MET A 51 -2.21 -5.16 -3.41
CA MET A 51 -1.75 -4.38 -4.57
C MET A 51 -0.86 -3.20 -4.15
N ASP A 52 -1.23 -2.51 -3.08
CA ASP A 52 -0.43 -1.44 -2.51
C ASP A 52 0.96 -1.95 -2.02
N ASP A 53 1.02 -3.13 -1.43
CA ASP A 53 2.28 -3.72 -0.96
C ASP A 53 3.20 -4.06 -2.14
N ALA A 54 2.67 -4.76 -3.16
CA ALA A 54 3.42 -5.10 -4.38
C ALA A 54 3.91 -3.86 -5.13
N MET A 55 3.04 -2.86 -5.31
CA MET A 55 3.40 -1.61 -5.97
C MET A 55 4.43 -0.79 -5.19
N PHE A 56 4.42 -0.88 -3.86
CA PHE A 56 5.41 -0.21 -3.04
C PHE A 56 6.79 -0.87 -3.15
N GLN A 57 6.85 -2.21 -3.14
CA GLN A 57 8.11 -2.95 -3.33
C GLN A 57 8.75 -2.62 -4.67
N TRP A 58 7.98 -2.69 -5.76
CA TRP A 58 8.44 -2.28 -7.08
C TRP A 58 8.96 -0.83 -7.11
N LEU A 59 8.26 0.09 -6.45
CA LEU A 59 8.65 1.49 -6.43
C LEU A 59 9.98 1.70 -5.69
N VAL A 60 10.22 0.96 -4.60
CA VAL A 60 11.51 0.98 -3.88
C VAL A 60 12.64 0.42 -4.75
N GLU A 61 12.40 -0.68 -5.48
CA GLU A 61 13.40 -1.26 -6.39
C GLU A 61 13.80 -0.29 -7.49
N VAL A 62 12.84 0.39 -8.11
CA VAL A 62 13.08 1.35 -9.18
C VAL A 62 13.78 2.61 -8.65
N GLN A 63 13.43 3.06 -7.43
CA GLN A 63 14.16 4.15 -6.75
C GLN A 63 15.60 3.79 -6.42
N ASN A 64 15.85 2.56 -5.97
CA ASN A 64 17.22 2.09 -5.70
C ASN A 64 18.09 2.04 -6.97
N LYS A 65 17.45 1.91 -8.14
CA LYS A 65 18.11 2.02 -9.46
C LYS A 65 18.29 3.47 -9.93
N GLY A 66 17.84 4.46 -9.15
CA GLY A 66 17.96 5.88 -9.48
C GLY A 66 16.99 6.35 -10.58
N ILE A 67 15.98 5.56 -10.94
CA ILE A 67 15.09 5.88 -12.05
C ILE A 67 13.97 6.81 -11.55
N PRO A 68 13.78 7.99 -12.18
CA PRO A 68 12.67 8.87 -11.83
C PRO A 68 11.34 8.26 -12.30
N ILE A 69 10.33 8.25 -11.42
CA ILE A 69 9.02 7.66 -11.72
C ILE A 69 7.93 8.72 -11.61
N SER A 70 7.15 8.87 -12.68
CA SER A 70 5.97 9.75 -12.71
C SER A 70 4.71 9.04 -12.18
N GLY A 71 3.72 9.83 -11.76
CA GLY A 71 2.40 9.30 -11.36
C GLY A 71 1.70 8.43 -12.42
N PRO A 72 1.65 8.86 -13.70
CA PRO A 72 1.15 8.04 -14.79
C PRO A 72 1.84 6.68 -14.92
N THR A 73 3.18 6.62 -14.77
CA THR A 73 3.95 5.38 -14.82
C THR A 73 3.54 4.43 -13.69
N ILE A 74 3.35 4.93 -12.47
CA ILE A 74 2.86 4.13 -11.32
C ILE A 74 1.49 3.50 -11.63
N ARG A 75 0.56 4.27 -12.23
CA ARG A 75 -0.77 3.75 -12.58
C ARG A 75 -0.70 2.67 -13.65
N ARG A 76 0.10 2.89 -14.70
CA ARG A 76 0.31 1.89 -15.77
C ARG A 76 0.86 0.60 -15.19
N GLN A 77 1.87 0.70 -14.33
CA GLN A 77 2.45 -0.49 -13.70
C GLN A 77 1.46 -1.21 -12.78
N ALA A 78 0.60 -0.48 -12.07
CA ALA A 78 -0.44 -1.09 -11.25
C ALA A 78 -1.50 -1.86 -12.06
N LEU A 79 -1.77 -1.43 -13.30
CA LEU A 79 -2.62 -2.18 -14.22
C LEU A 79 -1.94 -3.45 -14.73
N ILE A 80 -0.63 -3.40 -14.99
CA ILE A 80 0.16 -4.58 -15.39
C ILE A 80 0.20 -5.59 -14.23
N ALA A 81 0.50 -5.11 -13.02
CA ALA A 81 0.53 -5.93 -11.81
C ALA A 81 -0.82 -6.62 -11.54
N LYS A 82 -1.95 -6.00 -11.94
CA LYS A 82 -3.28 -6.58 -11.76
C LYS A 82 -3.41 -7.95 -12.43
N ALA A 83 -2.77 -8.17 -13.58
CA ALA A 83 -2.78 -9.45 -14.28
C ALA A 83 -2.20 -10.59 -13.44
N HIS A 84 -1.28 -10.29 -12.52
CA HIS A 84 -0.66 -11.26 -11.62
C HIS A 84 -1.41 -11.41 -10.28
N HIS A 85 -2.47 -10.61 -10.05
CA HIS A 85 -3.26 -10.61 -8.82
C HIS A 85 -4.76 -10.78 -9.10
N PRO A 86 -5.23 -12.01 -9.41
CA PRO A 86 -6.62 -12.27 -9.82
C PRO A 86 -7.67 -11.92 -8.75
N LYS A 87 -7.28 -11.86 -7.47
CA LYS A 87 -8.16 -11.41 -6.36
C LYS A 87 -8.54 -9.92 -6.44
N ASN A 88 -7.84 -9.15 -7.28
CA ASN A 88 -8.02 -7.70 -7.43
C ASN A 88 -8.68 -7.33 -8.77
N ASP A 89 -9.58 -8.17 -9.29
CA ASP A 89 -10.18 -7.96 -10.62
C ASP A 89 -11.00 -6.65 -10.74
N GLN A 90 -11.48 -6.08 -9.64
CA GLN A 90 -12.16 -4.79 -9.63
C GLN A 90 -11.20 -3.58 -9.50
N PHE A 91 -9.88 -3.81 -9.45
CA PHE A 91 -8.89 -2.75 -9.35
C PHE A 91 -8.80 -1.95 -10.65
N ARG A 92 -8.82 -0.61 -10.54
CA ARG A 92 -8.87 0.33 -11.68
C ARG A 92 -7.73 1.35 -11.73
N ALA A 93 -6.68 1.20 -10.91
CA ALA A 93 -5.53 2.12 -10.81
C ALA A 93 -5.89 3.63 -10.91
N SER A 94 -7.02 4.03 -10.31
CA SER A 94 -7.59 5.36 -10.50
C SER A 94 -6.73 6.45 -9.88
N GLU A 95 -6.96 7.71 -10.26
CA GLU A 95 -6.27 8.84 -9.64
C GLU A 95 -6.53 8.92 -8.13
N GLY A 96 -7.76 8.62 -7.71
CA GLY A 96 -8.12 8.53 -6.30
C GLY A 96 -7.38 7.40 -5.57
N TRP A 97 -7.13 6.27 -6.24
CA TRP A 97 -6.27 5.22 -5.69
C TRP A 97 -4.83 5.70 -5.55
N LEU A 98 -4.23 6.28 -6.60
CA LEU A 98 -2.84 6.75 -6.59
C LEU A 98 -2.60 7.76 -5.44
N SER A 99 -3.52 8.73 -5.27
CA SER A 99 -3.45 9.71 -4.19
C SER A 99 -3.48 9.06 -2.80
N ARG A 100 -4.36 8.06 -2.62
CA ARG A 100 -4.45 7.31 -1.35
C ARG A 100 -3.25 6.39 -1.13
N PHE A 101 -2.76 5.72 -2.17
CA PHE A 101 -1.58 4.87 -2.14
C PHE A 101 -0.34 5.66 -1.67
N LYS A 102 -0.08 6.82 -2.28
CA LYS A 102 1.00 7.73 -1.86
C LYS A 102 0.89 8.12 -0.39
N LYS A 103 -0.30 8.49 0.07
CA LYS A 103 -0.57 8.82 1.49
C LYS A 103 -0.35 7.62 2.42
N ARG A 104 -0.85 6.43 2.05
CA ARG A 104 -0.73 5.21 2.87
C ARG A 104 0.71 4.75 3.02
N LYS A 105 1.50 4.85 1.97
CA LYS A 105 2.91 4.42 1.93
C LYS A 105 3.90 5.53 2.26
N ASN A 106 3.40 6.70 2.66
CA ASN A 106 4.20 7.89 2.95
C ASN A 106 5.19 8.24 1.82
N ILE A 107 4.77 8.01 0.57
CA ILE A 107 5.53 8.36 -0.62
C ILE A 107 5.40 9.86 -0.77
N ARG A 108 6.42 10.59 -0.30
CA ARG A 108 6.55 12.02 -0.55
C ARG A 108 6.64 12.21 -2.05
N CYS A 109 5.96 13.24 -2.59
CA CYS A 109 6.14 13.63 -3.98
C CYS A 109 7.65 13.77 -4.22
N LEU A 110 8.23 12.81 -4.94
CA LEU A 110 9.58 12.92 -5.46
C LEU A 110 9.58 14.24 -6.20
N LYS A 111 10.47 15.17 -5.81
CA LYS A 111 10.61 16.46 -6.47
C LYS A 111 10.60 16.19 -7.97
N ILE A 112 9.54 16.59 -8.64
CA ILE A 112 9.57 16.82 -10.08
C ILE A 112 10.46 18.05 -10.18
N THR A 113 11.76 17.85 -10.33
CA THR A 113 12.65 18.90 -10.80
C THR A 113 12.18 19.22 -12.21
N GLY A 114 11.45 20.34 -12.28
CA GLY A 114 10.84 21.02 -13.42
C GLY A 114 11.03 20.40 -14.79
N GLU A 115 9.95 19.88 -15.35
CA GLU A 115 9.78 19.85 -16.80
C GLU A 115 8.67 20.84 -17.14
N LYS A 116 9.08 21.98 -17.71
CA LYS A 116 8.25 22.60 -18.74
C LYS A 116 7.94 21.50 -19.76
N LEU A 117 6.67 21.40 -20.11
CA LEU A 117 6.12 20.55 -21.16
C LEU A 117 7.05 20.52 -22.39
N SER A 118 7.86 19.47 -22.51
CA SER A 118 8.49 19.08 -23.75
C SER A 118 8.23 17.59 -23.91
N THR A 119 7.22 17.25 -24.70
CA THR A 119 6.89 15.89 -25.08
C THR A 119 7.98 15.37 -26.01
N ASP A 120 9.05 14.83 -25.44
CA ASP A 120 10.06 14.12 -26.21
C ASP A 120 9.59 12.67 -26.44
N GLU A 121 9.00 12.44 -27.61
CA GLU A 121 8.50 11.15 -28.04
C GLU A 121 9.59 10.09 -28.16
N VAL A 122 10.86 10.50 -28.35
CA VAL A 122 12.01 9.59 -28.46
C VAL A 122 12.37 9.06 -27.08
N ALA A 123 12.42 9.95 -26.07
CA ALA A 123 12.63 9.54 -24.69
C ALA A 123 11.52 8.60 -24.20
N ALA A 124 10.27 8.87 -24.55
CA ALA A 124 9.14 7.99 -24.19
C ALA A 124 9.29 6.57 -24.77
N LYS A 125 9.71 6.45 -26.05
CA LYS A 125 9.96 5.16 -26.70
C LYS A 125 11.17 4.42 -26.11
N LEU A 126 12.25 5.14 -25.82
CA LEU A 126 13.44 4.57 -25.14
C LEU A 126 13.09 4.00 -23.77
N TYR A 127 12.31 4.74 -22.96
CA TYR A 127 11.82 4.23 -21.68
C TYR A 127 10.93 3.00 -21.84
N GLU A 128 10.09 2.95 -22.87
CA GLU A 128 9.22 1.79 -23.15
C GLU A 128 10.02 0.54 -23.53
N GLU A 129 11.11 0.71 -24.28
CA GLU A 129 12.04 -0.37 -24.64
C GLU A 129 12.89 -0.85 -23.45
N GLU A 130 13.43 0.07 -22.65
CA GLU A 130 14.12 -0.28 -21.40
C GLU A 130 13.20 -1.00 -20.42
N PHE A 131 11.94 -0.58 -20.35
CA PHE A 131 10.92 -1.21 -19.53
C PHE A 131 10.60 -2.63 -20.00
N LYS A 132 10.47 -2.84 -21.32
CA LYS A 132 10.33 -4.18 -21.92
C LYS A 132 11.53 -5.07 -21.61
N LYS A 133 12.76 -4.53 -21.70
CA LYS A 133 13.99 -5.26 -21.32
C LYS A 133 14.02 -5.64 -19.84
N MET A 134 13.56 -4.76 -18.96
CA MET A 134 13.49 -5.01 -17.51
C MET A 134 12.48 -6.12 -17.17
N SER A 135 11.34 -6.19 -17.90
CA SER A 135 10.35 -7.26 -17.71
C SER A 135 10.83 -8.65 -18.16
N TYR A 136 11.75 -8.72 -19.13
CA TYR A 136 12.29 -9.98 -19.65
C TYR A 136 13.36 -10.63 -18.76
N PHE A 137 13.94 -9.89 -17.80
CA PHE A 137 14.94 -10.45 -16.87
C PHE A 137 14.31 -11.25 -15.72
N GLY A 138 13.03 -11.00 -15.38
CA GLY A 138 12.31 -11.72 -14.34
C GLY A 138 11.85 -13.13 -14.73
N SER A 139 11.88 -13.48 -16.02
CA SER A 139 11.44 -14.79 -16.53
C SER A 139 12.59 -15.79 -16.77
N LYS A 140 13.85 -15.43 -16.48
CA LYS A 140 15.04 -16.29 -16.65
C LYS A 140 15.69 -16.76 -15.34
N LEU A 141 14.98 -16.61 -14.22
CA LEU A 141 15.35 -17.18 -12.91
C LEU A 141 14.33 -18.23 -12.43
N CYS A 142 13.72 -18.93 -13.39
CA CYS A 142 13.00 -20.17 -13.20
C CYS A 142 13.75 -21.28 -13.93
#